data_AF-A0A3N5ZD10-F1
#
_entry.id   AF-A0A3N5ZD10-F1
#
_cell.length_a   1.000
_cell.length_b   1.000
_cell.length_c   1.000
_cell.angle_alpha   90.00
_cell.angle_beta   90.00
_cell.angle_gamma   90.00
#
_symmetry.space_group_name_H-M   'P 1'
#
loop_
_entity.id
_entity.type
_entity.pdbx_description
1 polymer ?
#
loop_
_entity_poly.entity_id
_entity_poly.type
_entity_poly.pdbx_seq_one_letter_code
_entity_poly.pdbx_strand_id
1 'polypeptide(L)'
;MWSLLLSAVLSVTSAQDPAAAPPNSAELRRGRAEAPRDSGGAEAGPQGHAAPPGALEGRPAEGQVSPLQARIDAAPAGATVEVPAGTYHGDVIIDRHLRLVGIGRPRLIGSGTGSVVRIRADDVTVEGFDIDGRSGGDLARDSAGVHVSGRHARVADCRIERTLFGVYFREAHGGTVERCRIAGIRGRDAGEKGSGIHVWNTDGFTLLDNVIADVRDGFYIQSSPHGLVARNQARDLRYGLHYMFSDDNVFEDNVFENGAAGTALMYSRRLVFRRNSFVHNRGFASVGLLFKTCDDVVAEDNFIGDNARGVFLEDSRRNAFRRNIVAASDIAIVLYDSAHENRFEGNAFVANMTPLWLVGKRTDTVFDGNYWSDNDEPDLDGDGRTDRFFRLTNVFDHFRGNLTAADLFSAGFAGVALGVAERTFPVLEPVPVQDAAPLARLPHLPHVPRPGPSESGPDLAGLAASAAAIVLGAAAMAGGRRRRS
;
A
#
# COMPACT_ATOMS: atom_id res chain seq x y z
N MET A 1 11.43 -11.99 24.70
CA MET A 1 11.61 -11.42 23.35
C MET A 1 11.12 -12.36 22.25
N TRP A 2 11.44 -13.66 22.28
CA TRP A 2 10.84 -14.67 21.38
C TRP A 2 9.30 -14.70 21.42
N SER A 3 8.68 -14.46 22.58
CA SER A 3 7.21 -14.37 22.72
C SER A 3 6.55 -13.19 21.98
N LEU A 4 7.28 -12.12 21.64
CA LEU A 4 6.72 -10.95 20.94
C LEU A 4 6.74 -11.13 19.42
N LEU A 5 7.81 -11.72 18.87
CA LEU A 5 7.86 -12.14 17.47
C LEU A 5 6.94 -13.33 17.21
N LEU A 6 6.91 -14.32 18.12
CA LEU A 6 5.97 -15.43 18.00
C LEU A 6 4.52 -14.95 18.13
N SER A 7 4.23 -13.95 18.98
CA SER A 7 2.86 -13.41 19.06
C SER A 7 2.47 -12.58 17.82
N ALA A 8 3.42 -11.91 17.16
CA ALA A 8 3.18 -11.22 15.89
C ALA A 8 3.03 -12.20 14.71
N VAL A 9 3.85 -13.27 14.69
CA VAL A 9 3.75 -14.36 13.70
C VAL A 9 2.51 -15.23 13.92
N LEU A 10 2.12 -15.48 15.18
CA LEU A 10 0.91 -16.23 15.54
C LEU A 10 -0.37 -15.43 15.31
N SER A 11 -0.36 -14.10 15.50
CA SER A 11 -1.50 -13.25 15.15
C SER A 11 -1.71 -13.13 13.63
N VAL A 12 -0.65 -13.32 12.84
CA VAL A 12 -0.68 -13.35 11.36
C VAL A 12 -1.27 -14.66 10.83
N THR A 13 -1.09 -15.78 11.54
CA THR A 13 -1.54 -17.11 11.07
C THR A 13 -3.03 -17.45 11.30
N SER A 14 -3.81 -16.63 12.04
CA SER A 14 -5.18 -17.00 12.43
C SER A 14 -6.31 -16.52 11.49
N ALA A 15 -5.98 -15.96 10.33
CA ALA A 15 -6.96 -15.46 9.36
C ALA A 15 -6.68 -16.00 7.95
N GLN A 16 -6.80 -17.31 7.76
CA GLN A 16 -6.88 -17.92 6.42
C GLN A 16 -8.28 -18.47 6.22
N ASP A 17 -9.01 -17.87 5.27
CA ASP A 17 -10.34 -18.30 4.86
C ASP A 17 -10.21 -19.32 3.71
N PRO A 18 -10.67 -20.58 3.86
CA PRO A 18 -10.42 -21.62 2.87
C PRO A 18 -11.60 -21.74 1.88
N ALA A 19 -11.75 -20.82 0.92
CA ALA A 19 -12.66 -21.05 -0.21
C ALA A 19 -12.38 -20.19 -1.46
N ALA A 20 -11.48 -20.64 -2.33
CA ALA A 20 -11.54 -20.33 -3.76
C ALA A 20 -11.08 -21.55 -4.56
N ALA A 21 -12.03 -22.29 -5.12
CA ALA A 21 -11.74 -23.42 -6.01
C ALA A 21 -11.17 -22.90 -7.35
N PRO A 22 -10.15 -23.54 -7.94
CA PRO A 22 -9.62 -23.14 -9.23
C PRO A 22 -10.58 -23.50 -10.38
N PRO A 23 -10.67 -22.70 -11.46
CA PRO A 23 -11.50 -23.02 -12.62
C PRO A 23 -10.96 -24.24 -13.37
N ASN A 24 -11.87 -25.00 -13.97
CA ASN A 24 -11.60 -26.27 -14.62
C ASN A 24 -10.86 -26.09 -15.97
N SER A 25 -9.90 -26.98 -16.21
CA SER A 25 -8.96 -27.13 -17.33
C SER A 25 -9.51 -27.14 -18.78
N ALA A 26 -10.81 -26.88 -19.00
CA ALA A 26 -11.44 -26.89 -20.33
C ALA A 26 -11.45 -25.53 -21.06
N GLU A 27 -11.24 -24.41 -20.36
CA GLU A 27 -11.28 -23.06 -20.96
C GLU A 27 -9.93 -22.57 -21.50
N LEU A 28 -8.82 -23.24 -21.19
CA LEU A 28 -7.45 -22.87 -21.58
C LEU A 28 -7.07 -23.23 -23.04
N ARG A 29 -8.01 -23.70 -23.88
CA ARG A 29 -7.71 -24.19 -25.24
C ARG A 29 -8.22 -23.35 -26.41
N ARG A 30 -8.75 -22.14 -26.19
CA ARG A 30 -9.14 -21.24 -27.31
C ARG A 30 -8.45 -19.89 -27.19
N GLY A 31 -7.39 -19.70 -27.98
CA GLY A 31 -6.70 -18.42 -28.08
C GLY A 31 -5.26 -18.49 -28.63
N ARG A 32 -4.97 -19.37 -29.59
CA ARG A 32 -3.77 -19.23 -30.43
C ARG A 32 -4.13 -18.31 -31.58
N ALA A 33 -3.59 -17.10 -31.60
CA ALA A 33 -3.55 -16.24 -32.78
C ALA A 33 -2.17 -15.59 -32.87
N GLU A 34 -1.66 -15.54 -34.09
CA GLU A 34 -0.28 -15.30 -34.49
C GLU A 34 0.20 -13.87 -34.21
N ALA A 35 1.48 -13.74 -33.89
CA ALA A 35 2.19 -12.46 -33.84
C ALA A 35 2.69 -12.09 -35.25
N PRO A 36 2.44 -10.86 -35.75
CA PRO A 36 3.17 -10.35 -36.91
C PRO A 36 4.50 -9.75 -36.47
N ARG A 37 5.54 -10.09 -37.23
CA ARG A 37 6.81 -9.35 -37.29
C ARG A 37 6.59 -8.08 -38.12
N ASP A 38 6.99 -6.92 -37.62
CA ASP A 38 7.57 -5.90 -38.49
C ASP A 38 8.56 -5.00 -37.75
N SER A 39 9.59 -4.65 -38.50
CA SER A 39 10.73 -3.78 -38.22
C SER A 39 10.41 -2.30 -38.43
N GLY A 40 10.95 -1.42 -37.59
CA GLY A 40 10.98 0.01 -37.86
C GLY A 40 11.25 0.83 -36.61
N GLY A 41 12.42 1.42 -36.51
CA GLY A 41 12.80 2.29 -35.40
C GLY A 41 12.02 3.60 -35.39
N ALA A 42 11.59 4.01 -34.20
CA ALA A 42 11.40 5.40 -33.82
C ALA A 42 11.45 5.46 -32.29
N GLU A 43 12.35 6.27 -31.75
CA GLU A 43 12.41 6.63 -30.34
C GLU A 43 11.07 7.24 -29.91
N ALA A 44 10.40 6.60 -28.95
CA ALA A 44 9.24 7.16 -28.26
C ALA A 44 9.54 7.09 -26.76
N GLY A 45 9.84 8.25 -26.16
CA GLY A 45 9.98 8.39 -24.70
C GLY A 45 8.65 8.12 -23.97
N PRO A 46 8.67 7.68 -22.70
CA PRO A 46 7.45 7.28 -22.01
C PRO A 46 6.76 8.48 -21.37
N GLN A 47 5.88 9.15 -22.12
CA GLN A 47 4.79 9.92 -21.51
C GLN A 47 3.59 8.97 -21.31
N GLY A 48 3.55 8.31 -20.16
CA GLY A 48 2.36 7.60 -19.71
C GLY A 48 1.26 8.62 -19.38
N HIS A 49 0.22 8.69 -20.22
CA HIS A 49 -0.93 9.57 -20.01
C HIS A 49 -1.61 9.27 -18.68
N ALA A 50 -1.35 10.11 -17.68
CA ALA A 50 -2.28 10.28 -16.58
C ALA A 50 -3.58 10.87 -17.13
N ALA A 51 -4.73 10.40 -16.66
CA ALA A 51 -6.01 10.95 -17.08
C ALA A 51 -6.04 12.47 -16.74
N PRO A 52 -6.45 13.34 -17.68
CA PRO A 52 -6.63 14.76 -17.37
C PRO A 52 -7.72 14.91 -16.30
N PRO A 53 -7.59 15.87 -15.37
CA PRO A 53 -8.67 16.12 -14.41
C PRO A 53 -9.94 16.56 -15.14
N GLY A 54 -11.10 16.39 -14.50
CA GLY A 54 -12.39 16.87 -15.01
C GLY A 54 -12.44 18.39 -15.15
N ALA A 55 -13.58 18.99 -15.50
CA ALA A 55 -13.73 20.45 -15.37
C ALA A 55 -14.06 20.83 -13.92
N LEU A 56 -13.51 21.93 -13.40
CA LEU A 56 -13.87 22.43 -12.06
C LEU A 56 -15.38 22.66 -11.99
N GLU A 57 -16.04 22.00 -11.03
CA GLU A 57 -17.49 22.12 -10.87
C GLU A 57 -17.90 23.56 -10.56
N GLY A 58 -18.93 24.05 -11.25
CA GLY A 58 -19.55 25.38 -11.12
C GLY A 58 -20.22 25.65 -9.76
N ARG A 59 -20.93 26.79 -9.65
CA ARG A 59 -21.93 26.94 -8.59
C ARG A 59 -23.04 25.89 -8.80
N PRO A 60 -23.49 25.18 -7.75
CA PRO A 60 -24.60 24.23 -7.87
C PRO A 60 -25.88 24.94 -8.34
N ALA A 61 -26.77 24.20 -9.02
CA ALA A 61 -28.05 24.74 -9.46
C ALA A 61 -28.92 25.12 -8.25
N GLU A 62 -29.85 26.06 -8.40
CA GLU A 62 -30.63 26.62 -7.28
C GLU A 62 -31.33 25.54 -6.42
N GLY A 63 -31.91 24.51 -7.05
CA GLY A 63 -32.53 23.38 -6.35
C GLY A 63 -31.56 22.37 -5.70
N GLN A 64 -30.25 22.58 -5.86
CA GLN A 64 -29.18 21.74 -5.33
C GLN A 64 -28.37 22.46 -4.24
N VAL A 65 -28.59 23.76 -4.03
CA VAL A 65 -27.87 24.58 -3.05
C VAL A 65 -28.40 24.30 -1.64
N SER A 66 -27.49 24.17 -0.68
CA SER A 66 -27.83 24.03 0.73
C SER A 66 -28.49 25.29 1.31
N PRO A 67 -29.48 25.19 2.21
CA PRO A 67 -29.98 26.36 2.93
C PRO A 67 -28.90 27.04 3.79
N LEU A 68 -27.80 26.33 4.09
CA LEU A 68 -26.64 26.89 4.75
C LEU A 68 -25.93 27.97 3.89
N GLN A 69 -26.11 27.93 2.55
CA GLN A 69 -25.43 28.83 1.63
C GLN A 69 -25.75 30.30 1.92
N ALA A 70 -27.00 30.65 2.28
CA ALA A 70 -27.34 32.03 2.60
C ALA A 70 -26.55 32.59 3.80
N ARG A 71 -26.22 31.74 4.78
CA ARG A 71 -25.41 32.13 5.96
C ARG A 71 -23.94 32.31 5.59
N ILE A 72 -23.43 31.44 4.73
CA ILE A 72 -22.08 31.55 4.16
C ILE A 72 -21.97 32.81 3.29
N ASP A 73 -23.01 33.09 2.50
CA ASP A 73 -23.09 34.23 1.59
C ASP A 73 -23.21 35.57 2.31
N ALA A 74 -23.76 35.59 3.54
CA ALA A 74 -23.82 36.79 4.37
C ALA A 74 -22.55 37.00 5.23
N ALA A 75 -21.68 36.00 5.35
CA ALA A 75 -20.51 36.08 6.22
C ALA A 75 -19.43 37.01 5.62
N PRO A 76 -18.88 37.95 6.43
CA PRO A 76 -17.70 38.72 6.04
C PRO A 76 -16.48 37.82 5.79
N ALA A 77 -15.54 38.28 4.96
CA ALA A 77 -14.27 37.58 4.77
C ALA A 77 -13.51 37.45 6.11
N GLY A 78 -12.91 36.30 6.35
CA GLY A 78 -12.24 35.92 7.59
C GLY A 78 -13.19 35.55 8.74
N ALA A 79 -14.51 35.63 8.56
CA ALA A 79 -15.46 35.30 9.61
C ALA A 79 -15.47 33.79 9.93
N THR A 80 -15.89 33.46 11.15
CA THR A 80 -16.24 32.09 11.52
C THR A 80 -17.76 31.91 11.44
N VAL A 81 -18.21 30.94 10.66
CA VAL A 81 -19.61 30.54 10.53
C VAL A 81 -19.81 29.24 11.32
N GLU A 82 -20.37 29.36 12.51
CA GLU A 82 -20.70 28.20 13.35
C GLU A 82 -22.03 27.57 12.91
N VAL A 83 -22.01 26.28 12.60
CA VAL A 83 -23.16 25.51 12.15
C VAL A 83 -23.60 24.58 13.28
N PRO A 84 -24.76 24.81 13.92
CA PRO A 84 -25.24 23.94 14.98
C PRO A 84 -25.61 22.56 14.44
N ALA A 85 -25.67 21.58 15.32
CA ALA A 85 -26.11 20.22 14.99
C ALA A 85 -27.45 20.25 14.25
N GLY A 86 -27.54 19.46 13.18
CA GLY A 86 -28.67 19.45 12.27
C GLY A 86 -28.33 18.72 10.98
N THR A 87 -29.31 18.59 10.09
CA THR A 87 -29.11 18.04 8.74
C THR A 87 -29.38 19.12 7.70
N TYR A 88 -28.43 19.31 6.80
CA TYR A 88 -28.46 20.33 5.76
C TYR A 88 -28.35 19.63 4.40
N HIS A 89 -29.46 19.66 3.66
CA HIS A 89 -29.53 19.07 2.32
C HIS A 89 -29.07 20.06 1.26
N GLY A 90 -28.28 19.59 0.30
CA GLY A 90 -27.74 20.39 -0.79
C GLY A 90 -26.25 20.64 -0.65
N ASP A 91 -25.65 21.07 -1.75
CA ASP A 91 -24.23 21.36 -1.87
C ASP A 91 -23.91 22.75 -1.31
N VAL A 92 -22.68 22.93 -0.85
CA VAL A 92 -22.15 24.17 -0.31
C VAL A 92 -20.98 24.65 -1.16
N ILE A 93 -20.92 25.95 -1.44
CA ILE A 93 -19.76 26.60 -2.07
C ILE A 93 -19.20 27.70 -1.18
N ILE A 94 -17.89 27.70 -1.02
CA ILE A 94 -17.14 28.67 -0.24
C ILE A 94 -16.17 29.39 -1.19
N ASP A 95 -16.58 30.59 -1.61
CA ASP A 95 -15.87 31.45 -2.58
C ASP A 95 -15.24 32.68 -1.93
N ARG A 96 -15.14 32.68 -0.60
CA ARG A 96 -14.45 33.69 0.21
C ARG A 96 -13.69 33.04 1.36
N HIS A 97 -12.60 33.66 1.78
CA HIS A 97 -11.87 33.26 2.99
C HIS A 97 -12.84 33.28 4.18
N LEU A 98 -13.04 32.15 4.83
CA LEU A 98 -13.79 32.01 6.08
C LEU A 98 -13.48 30.67 6.77
N ARG A 99 -13.96 30.54 8.00
CA ARG A 99 -13.96 29.28 8.75
C ARG A 99 -15.39 28.77 8.89
N LEU A 100 -15.70 27.61 8.31
CA LEU A 100 -16.97 26.92 8.49
C LEU A 100 -16.77 25.83 9.55
N VAL A 101 -17.44 25.96 10.70
CA VAL A 101 -17.20 25.13 11.89
C VAL A 101 -18.50 24.45 12.32
N GLY A 102 -18.50 23.13 12.37
CA GLY A 102 -19.63 22.32 12.83
C GLY A 102 -19.63 22.12 14.34
N ILE A 103 -20.69 22.58 15.01
CA ILE A 103 -20.90 22.38 16.45
C ILE A 103 -21.80 21.17 16.66
N GLY A 104 -21.26 20.09 17.23
CA GLY A 104 -22.01 18.85 17.46
C GLY A 104 -22.18 17.98 16.22
N ARG A 105 -21.25 18.06 15.25
CA ARG A 105 -21.23 17.26 13.99
C ARG A 105 -22.49 17.42 13.11
N PRO A 106 -22.81 18.64 12.64
CA PRO A 106 -23.86 18.80 11.64
C PRO A 106 -23.60 17.95 10.39
N ARG A 107 -24.67 17.40 9.83
CA ARG A 107 -24.64 16.53 8.66
C ARG A 107 -24.93 17.32 7.38
N LEU A 108 -23.98 17.35 6.46
CA LEU A 108 -24.14 17.88 5.10
C LEU A 108 -24.46 16.73 4.15
N ILE A 109 -25.66 16.74 3.57
CA ILE A 109 -26.10 15.72 2.61
C ILE A 109 -26.10 16.35 1.22
N GLY A 110 -25.15 15.93 0.38
CA GLY A 110 -25.02 16.45 -0.97
C GLY A 110 -26.24 16.19 -1.85
N SER A 111 -26.31 16.93 -2.96
CA SER A 111 -27.30 16.75 -4.01
C SER A 111 -27.27 15.35 -4.64
N GLY A 112 -26.11 14.68 -4.59
CA GLY A 112 -25.84 13.39 -5.23
C GLY A 112 -25.39 13.49 -6.69
N THR A 113 -25.20 14.71 -7.21
CA THR A 113 -24.77 14.93 -8.61
C THR A 113 -23.39 15.55 -8.75
N GLY A 114 -22.87 16.15 -7.69
CA GLY A 114 -21.54 16.78 -7.67
C GLY A 114 -20.94 16.75 -6.28
N SER A 115 -19.95 17.62 -6.04
CA SER A 115 -19.27 17.71 -4.76
C SER A 115 -20.14 18.33 -3.66
N VAL A 116 -20.07 17.78 -2.44
CA VAL A 116 -20.89 18.23 -1.31
C VAL A 116 -20.42 19.61 -0.81
N VAL A 117 -19.11 19.79 -0.65
CA VAL A 117 -18.49 21.07 -0.28
C VAL A 117 -17.46 21.45 -1.33
N ARG A 118 -17.59 22.67 -1.89
CA ARG A 118 -16.66 23.24 -2.86
C ARG A 118 -15.92 24.42 -2.24
N ILE A 119 -14.64 24.25 -1.95
CA ILE A 119 -13.75 25.29 -1.45
C ILE A 119 -13.00 25.90 -2.62
N ARG A 120 -13.30 27.16 -2.94
CA ARG A 120 -12.66 27.88 -4.06
C ARG A 120 -11.76 29.04 -3.62
N ALA A 121 -12.07 29.65 -2.49
CA ALA A 121 -11.24 30.71 -1.94
C ALA A 121 -10.06 30.14 -1.14
N ASP A 122 -9.02 30.95 -1.08
CA ASP A 122 -7.85 30.70 -0.25
C ASP A 122 -8.19 30.84 1.24
N ASP A 123 -7.35 30.23 2.08
CA ASP A 123 -7.37 30.32 3.55
C ASP A 123 -8.71 29.86 4.18
N VAL A 124 -9.43 28.95 3.53
CA VAL A 124 -10.70 28.42 4.05
C VAL A 124 -10.46 27.26 5.01
N THR A 125 -11.16 27.26 6.14
CA THR A 125 -11.25 26.09 7.03
C THR A 125 -12.64 25.47 6.98
N VAL A 126 -12.74 24.15 6.82
CA VAL A 126 -13.96 23.35 7.02
C VAL A 126 -13.68 22.31 8.10
N GLU A 127 -14.39 22.41 9.22
CA GLU A 127 -14.08 21.60 10.41
C GLU A 127 -15.33 21.01 11.08
N GLY A 128 -15.25 19.73 11.48
CA GLY A 128 -16.22 19.13 12.40
C GLY A 128 -17.57 18.73 11.77
N PHE A 129 -17.59 18.33 10.50
CA PHE A 129 -18.81 17.92 9.78
C PHE A 129 -18.92 16.41 9.57
N ASP A 130 -20.16 15.92 9.50
CA ASP A 130 -20.48 14.65 8.83
C ASP A 130 -20.90 14.99 7.39
N ILE A 131 -20.19 14.49 6.39
CA ILE A 131 -20.38 14.81 4.97
C ILE A 131 -20.75 13.54 4.23
N ASP A 132 -21.83 13.63 3.47
CA ASP A 132 -22.45 12.47 2.83
C ASP A 132 -22.74 12.74 1.35
N GLY A 133 -22.01 12.02 0.48
CA GLY A 133 -22.11 12.13 -0.98
C GLY A 133 -23.28 11.36 -1.61
N ARG A 134 -24.08 10.64 -0.81
CA ARG A 134 -25.21 9.82 -1.27
C ARG A 134 -24.86 8.74 -2.32
N SER A 135 -23.61 8.29 -2.34
CA SER A 135 -23.08 7.36 -3.35
C SER A 135 -23.23 7.86 -4.79
N GLY A 136 -23.40 9.18 -4.97
CA GLY A 136 -23.57 9.85 -6.26
C GLY A 136 -22.29 10.56 -6.71
N GLY A 137 -22.44 11.45 -7.68
CA GLY A 137 -21.35 12.20 -8.32
C GLY A 137 -20.88 11.59 -9.65
N ASP A 138 -19.90 12.25 -10.26
CA ASP A 138 -19.33 11.87 -11.55
C ASP A 138 -17.79 11.84 -11.47
N LEU A 139 -17.20 10.67 -11.77
CA LEU A 139 -15.74 10.50 -11.78
C LEU A 139 -15.07 11.42 -12.81
N ALA A 140 -15.73 11.71 -13.93
CA ALA A 140 -15.21 12.59 -14.97
C ALA A 140 -15.25 14.08 -14.60
N ARG A 141 -15.91 14.42 -13.47
CA ARG A 141 -16.01 15.78 -12.93
C ARG A 141 -15.32 15.93 -11.58
N ASP A 142 -14.55 14.93 -11.17
CA ASP A 142 -13.82 14.93 -9.89
C ASP A 142 -14.74 15.11 -8.67
N SER A 143 -16.00 14.65 -8.72
CA SER A 143 -16.97 14.91 -7.63
C SER A 143 -16.50 14.32 -6.29
N ALA A 144 -16.45 15.15 -5.25
CA ALA A 144 -15.87 14.79 -3.95
C ALA A 144 -16.78 15.12 -2.76
N GLY A 145 -16.49 14.55 -1.58
CA GLY A 145 -17.05 15.05 -0.33
C GLY A 145 -16.64 16.51 -0.11
N VAL A 146 -15.34 16.79 -0.24
CA VAL A 146 -14.79 18.14 -0.22
C VAL A 146 -13.86 18.32 -1.42
N HIS A 147 -14.26 19.16 -2.37
CA HIS A 147 -13.42 19.55 -3.50
C HIS A 147 -12.79 20.92 -3.22
N VAL A 148 -11.48 21.02 -3.38
CA VAL A 148 -10.68 22.19 -3.02
C VAL A 148 -9.85 22.65 -4.20
N SER A 149 -9.96 23.94 -4.53
CA SER A 149 -9.10 24.63 -5.49
C SER A 149 -8.46 25.91 -4.93
N GLY A 150 -8.80 26.29 -3.71
CA GLY A 150 -8.17 27.42 -3.00
C GLY A 150 -6.90 26.97 -2.27
N ARG A 151 -5.96 27.90 -2.09
CA ARG A 151 -4.69 27.72 -1.39
C ARG A 151 -4.89 27.70 0.12
N HIS A 152 -3.99 27.02 0.82
CA HIS A 152 -3.95 26.94 2.30
C HIS A 152 -5.27 26.50 2.94
N ALA A 153 -6.12 25.80 2.18
CA ALA A 153 -7.38 25.30 2.70
C ALA A 153 -7.12 24.19 3.73
N ARG A 154 -7.91 24.17 4.79
CA ARG A 154 -7.84 23.18 5.87
C ARG A 154 -9.14 22.44 5.99
N VAL A 155 -9.09 21.12 5.83
CA VAL A 155 -10.21 20.20 6.10
C VAL A 155 -9.87 19.38 7.33
N ALA A 156 -10.62 19.55 8.41
CA ALA A 156 -10.27 18.98 9.71
C ALA A 156 -11.44 18.29 10.41
N ASP A 157 -11.18 17.19 11.11
CA ASP A 157 -12.12 16.56 12.04
C ASP A 157 -13.48 16.13 11.40
N CYS A 158 -13.47 15.88 10.08
CA CYS A 158 -14.64 15.52 9.29
C CYS A 158 -14.82 13.99 9.19
N ARG A 159 -16.08 13.52 9.13
CA ARG A 159 -16.42 12.16 8.66
C ARG A 159 -17.02 12.29 7.27
N ILE A 160 -16.38 11.68 6.28
CA ILE A 160 -16.80 11.76 4.88
C ILE A 160 -17.17 10.35 4.45
N GLU A 161 -18.41 10.17 4.01
CA GLU A 161 -18.92 8.87 3.61
C GLU A 161 -19.67 8.90 2.29
N ARG A 162 -19.67 7.76 1.59
CA ARG A 162 -20.48 7.54 0.38
C ARG A 162 -20.19 8.58 -0.71
N THR A 163 -18.93 8.95 -0.88
CA THR A 163 -18.45 9.85 -1.93
C THR A 163 -17.61 9.07 -2.94
N LEU A 164 -17.48 9.59 -4.17
CA LEU A 164 -16.51 9.07 -5.13
C LEU A 164 -15.09 9.37 -4.65
N PHE A 165 -14.74 10.66 -4.55
CA PHE A 165 -13.53 11.11 -3.87
C PHE A 165 -13.87 11.61 -2.46
N GLY A 166 -13.04 11.34 -1.45
CA GLY A 166 -13.26 11.88 -0.10
C GLY A 166 -12.95 13.37 -0.06
N VAL A 167 -11.66 13.69 -0.13
CA VAL A 167 -11.15 15.06 -0.30
C VAL A 167 -10.33 15.14 -1.58
N TYR A 168 -10.60 16.14 -2.41
CA TYR A 168 -9.87 16.37 -3.66
C TYR A 168 -9.19 17.74 -3.62
N PHE A 169 -7.86 17.75 -3.65
CA PHE A 169 -7.04 18.94 -3.85
C PHE A 169 -6.68 19.05 -5.32
N ARG A 170 -7.14 20.13 -5.95
CA ARG A 170 -6.87 20.45 -7.34
C ARG A 170 -6.20 21.80 -7.43
N GLU A 171 -4.90 21.81 -7.65
CA GLU A 171 -4.11 23.05 -7.66
C GLU A 171 -4.21 23.82 -6.33
N ALA A 172 -4.43 23.09 -5.24
CA ALA A 172 -4.74 23.61 -3.91
C ALA A 172 -3.47 23.69 -3.05
N HIS A 173 -2.55 24.58 -3.43
CA HIS A 173 -1.23 24.72 -2.81
C HIS A 173 -1.28 24.96 -1.30
N GLY A 174 -0.42 24.28 -0.55
CA GLY A 174 -0.32 24.37 0.91
C GLY A 174 -1.54 23.84 1.68
N GLY A 175 -2.40 23.06 1.04
CA GLY A 175 -3.60 22.51 1.66
C GLY A 175 -3.30 21.48 2.77
N THR A 176 -4.18 21.41 3.77
CA THR A 176 -4.09 20.45 4.88
C THR A 176 -5.36 19.63 5.02
N VAL A 177 -5.23 18.32 5.14
CA VAL A 177 -6.32 17.41 5.56
C VAL A 177 -5.88 16.68 6.82
N GLU A 178 -6.60 16.87 7.91
CA GLU A 178 -6.22 16.24 9.18
C GLU A 178 -7.38 15.69 10.01
N ARG A 179 -7.11 14.61 10.74
CA ARG A 179 -8.08 13.95 11.65
C ARG A 179 -9.41 13.61 10.98
N CYS A 180 -9.40 13.32 9.69
CA CYS A 180 -10.59 12.96 8.94
C CYS A 180 -10.77 11.43 8.87
N ARG A 181 -12.02 10.98 8.91
CA ARG A 181 -12.39 9.59 8.63
C ARG A 181 -13.14 9.52 7.31
N ILE A 182 -12.57 8.81 6.33
CA ILE A 182 -13.09 8.75 4.96
C ILE A 182 -13.45 7.30 4.65
N ALA A 183 -14.72 7.07 4.34
CA ALA A 183 -15.23 5.77 3.90
C ALA A 183 -15.86 5.89 2.52
N GLY A 184 -15.33 5.14 1.56
CA GLY A 184 -15.83 5.13 0.19
C GLY A 184 -17.19 4.45 0.02
N ILE A 185 -17.51 4.10 -1.23
CA ILE A 185 -18.75 3.41 -1.56
C ILE A 185 -18.51 1.89 -1.54
N ARG A 186 -19.09 1.21 -0.55
CA ARG A 186 -19.01 -0.25 -0.43
C ARG A 186 -19.69 -0.97 -1.59
N GLY A 187 -19.19 -2.16 -1.91
CA GLY A 187 -19.77 -3.06 -2.92
C GLY A 187 -19.55 -2.64 -4.37
N ARG A 188 -18.84 -1.53 -4.63
CA ARG A 188 -18.38 -1.16 -5.98
C ARG A 188 -17.02 -1.75 -6.30
N ASP A 189 -16.74 -1.90 -7.59
CA ASP A 189 -15.40 -2.26 -8.05
C ASP A 189 -14.45 -1.06 -7.89
N ALA A 190 -13.15 -1.35 -7.78
CA ALA A 190 -12.13 -0.31 -7.60
C ALA A 190 -12.17 0.76 -8.71
N GLY A 191 -12.48 0.38 -9.96
CA GLY A 191 -12.57 1.31 -11.10
C GLY A 191 -13.76 2.29 -11.01
N GLU A 192 -14.78 1.96 -10.22
CA GLU A 192 -16.00 2.76 -10.06
C GLU A 192 -15.96 3.68 -8.83
N LYS A 193 -14.82 3.68 -8.11
CA LYS A 193 -14.56 4.51 -6.93
C LYS A 193 -13.48 5.54 -7.24
N GLY A 194 -13.54 6.67 -6.54
CA GLY A 194 -12.42 7.59 -6.43
C GLY A 194 -11.52 7.25 -5.24
N SER A 195 -10.51 8.09 -5.05
CA SER A 195 -9.55 7.97 -3.96
C SER A 195 -10.09 8.58 -2.66
N GLY A 196 -9.55 8.16 -1.51
CA GLY A 196 -9.89 8.77 -0.23
C GLY A 196 -9.45 10.23 -0.18
N ILE A 197 -8.15 10.47 -0.33
CA ILE A 197 -7.60 11.81 -0.57
C ILE A 197 -6.89 11.81 -1.91
N HIS A 198 -7.29 12.73 -2.79
CA HIS A 198 -6.73 12.91 -4.11
C HIS A 198 -6.03 14.27 -4.18
N VAL A 199 -4.76 14.30 -4.59
CA VAL A 199 -3.95 15.52 -4.69
C VAL A 199 -3.41 15.61 -6.10
N TRP A 200 -3.77 16.66 -6.81
CA TRP A 200 -3.41 16.86 -8.20
C TRP A 200 -2.82 18.26 -8.41
N ASN A 201 -1.67 18.32 -9.10
CA ASN A 201 -0.97 19.56 -9.47
C ASN A 201 -0.80 20.55 -8.30
N THR A 202 -0.45 20.04 -7.13
CA THR A 202 -0.41 20.79 -5.88
C THR A 202 0.99 20.77 -5.29
N ASP A 203 1.61 21.94 -5.22
CA ASP A 203 2.86 22.17 -4.49
C ASP A 203 2.59 22.40 -2.99
N GLY A 204 3.20 21.57 -2.15
CA GLY A 204 3.02 21.62 -0.70
C GLY A 204 1.65 21.12 -0.24
N PHE A 205 1.62 20.04 0.52
CA PHE A 205 0.39 19.54 1.15
C PHE A 205 0.69 18.80 2.45
N THR A 206 -0.27 18.72 3.36
CA THR A 206 -0.10 18.04 4.65
C THR A 206 -1.30 17.15 4.94
N LEU A 207 -1.08 15.84 5.00
CA LEU A 207 -2.10 14.82 5.26
C LEU A 207 -1.79 14.10 6.57
N LEU A 208 -2.52 14.42 7.64
CA LEU A 208 -2.18 13.99 9.00
C LEU A 208 -3.32 13.25 9.70
N ASP A 209 -2.99 12.15 10.38
CA ASP A 209 -3.90 11.51 11.34
C ASP A 209 -5.27 11.11 10.72
N ASN A 210 -5.28 10.76 9.43
CA ASN A 210 -6.50 10.37 8.72
C ASN A 210 -6.71 8.85 8.72
N VAL A 211 -7.97 8.42 8.70
CA VAL A 211 -8.37 7.01 8.60
C VAL A 211 -9.21 6.82 7.33
N ILE A 212 -8.72 6.00 6.41
CA ILE A 212 -9.32 5.81 5.08
C ILE A 212 -9.64 4.33 4.85
N ALA A 213 -10.85 4.03 4.39
CA ALA A 213 -11.25 2.67 4.05
C ALA A 213 -12.26 2.61 2.89
N ASP A 214 -12.36 1.45 2.24
CA ASP A 214 -13.39 1.14 1.23
C ASP A 214 -13.37 2.07 -0.01
N VAL A 215 -12.23 2.68 -0.34
CA VAL A 215 -12.00 3.58 -1.49
C VAL A 215 -11.22 2.87 -2.61
N ARG A 216 -10.95 3.54 -3.74
CA ARG A 216 -10.04 3.00 -4.76
C ARG A 216 -8.60 3.01 -4.26
N ASP A 217 -8.01 4.18 -4.08
CA ASP A 217 -6.68 4.38 -3.52
C ASP A 217 -6.83 5.25 -2.26
N GLY A 218 -6.09 4.95 -1.20
CA GLY A 218 -6.18 5.69 0.07
C GLY A 218 -5.77 7.14 -0.14
N PHE A 219 -4.52 7.30 -0.56
CA PHE A 219 -3.92 8.56 -0.98
C PHE A 219 -3.47 8.43 -2.43
N TYR A 220 -3.99 9.25 -3.33
CA TYR A 220 -3.51 9.36 -4.71
C TYR A 220 -2.93 10.74 -4.92
N ILE A 221 -1.65 10.81 -5.28
CA ILE A 221 -0.90 12.06 -5.34
C ILE A 221 -0.17 12.12 -6.67
N GLN A 222 -0.50 13.14 -7.47
CA GLN A 222 0.00 13.27 -8.82
C GLN A 222 0.52 14.68 -9.11
N SER A 223 1.70 14.77 -9.71
CA SER A 223 2.34 16.04 -10.09
C SER A 223 2.37 17.03 -8.92
N SER A 224 2.63 16.51 -7.72
CA SER A 224 2.46 17.25 -6.47
C SER A 224 3.67 17.02 -5.55
N PRO A 225 4.65 17.94 -5.56
CA PRO A 225 5.85 17.82 -4.75
C PRO A 225 5.72 18.51 -3.37
N HIS A 226 6.74 18.32 -2.52
CA HIS A 226 6.92 19.01 -1.24
C HIS A 226 5.83 18.77 -0.19
N GLY A 227 5.20 17.60 -0.22
CA GLY A 227 4.15 17.22 0.72
C GLY A 227 4.60 16.27 1.84
N LEU A 228 3.76 16.23 2.87
CA LEU A 228 3.89 15.37 4.04
C LEU A 228 2.65 14.47 4.20
N VAL A 229 2.85 13.16 4.27
CA VAL A 229 1.81 12.18 4.61
C VAL A 229 2.22 11.47 5.89
N ALA A 230 1.61 11.78 7.03
CA ALA A 230 2.05 11.20 8.30
C ALA A 230 0.93 10.74 9.25
N ARG A 231 1.20 9.66 9.99
CA ARG A 231 0.30 9.10 11.01
C ARG A 231 -1.08 8.70 10.50
N ASN A 232 -1.17 8.32 9.22
CA ASN A 232 -2.43 7.89 8.62
C ASN A 232 -2.61 6.36 8.67
N GLN A 233 -3.86 5.93 8.61
CA GLN A 233 -4.23 4.53 8.39
C GLN A 233 -5.07 4.41 7.12
N ALA A 234 -4.69 3.54 6.19
CA ALA A 234 -5.48 3.24 4.99
C ALA A 234 -5.61 1.73 4.78
N ARG A 235 -6.84 1.24 4.61
CA ARG A 235 -7.14 -0.19 4.51
C ARG A 235 -8.25 -0.55 3.54
N ASP A 236 -8.31 -1.82 3.14
CA ASP A 236 -9.40 -2.40 2.34
C ASP A 236 -9.59 -1.66 1.00
N LEU A 237 -8.51 -1.57 0.23
CA LEU A 237 -8.38 -0.68 -0.93
C LEU A 237 -7.42 -1.25 -1.99
N ARG A 238 -7.25 -0.57 -3.12
CA ARG A 238 -6.25 -0.98 -4.12
C ARG A 238 -4.85 -0.57 -3.66
N TYR A 239 -4.54 0.71 -3.59
CA TYR A 239 -3.23 1.21 -3.15
C TYR A 239 -3.35 2.12 -1.93
N GLY A 240 -2.60 1.83 -0.86
CA GLY A 240 -2.63 2.64 0.36
C GLY A 240 -2.18 4.07 0.08
N LEU A 241 -1.01 4.22 -0.52
CA LEU A 241 -0.51 5.47 -1.08
C LEU A 241 0.04 5.24 -2.50
N HIS A 242 -0.38 6.09 -3.44
CA HIS A 242 -0.06 6.03 -4.85
C HIS A 242 0.52 7.37 -5.32
N TYR A 243 1.82 7.39 -5.62
CA TYR A 243 2.50 8.54 -6.20
C TYR A 243 2.67 8.40 -7.70
N MET A 244 2.41 9.48 -8.43
CA MET A 244 2.63 9.62 -9.86
C MET A 244 3.35 10.95 -10.14
N PHE A 245 4.59 10.93 -10.61
CA PHE A 245 5.33 12.16 -10.98
C PHE A 245 5.41 13.20 -9.84
N SER A 246 5.66 12.76 -8.61
CA SER A 246 5.53 13.58 -7.40
C SER A 246 6.79 13.50 -6.55
N ASP A 247 7.76 14.33 -6.89
CA ASP A 247 9.09 14.36 -6.26
C ASP A 247 9.08 14.99 -4.86
N ASP A 248 10.18 14.84 -4.12
CA ASP A 248 10.49 15.63 -2.90
C ASP A 248 9.42 15.52 -1.81
N ASN A 249 8.80 14.35 -1.67
CA ASN A 249 7.77 14.09 -0.68
C ASN A 249 8.28 13.25 0.49
N VAL A 250 7.67 13.46 1.65
CA VAL A 250 7.94 12.70 2.88
C VAL A 250 6.69 11.95 3.33
N PHE A 251 6.82 10.66 3.66
CA PHE A 251 5.76 9.94 4.35
C PHE A 251 6.26 9.09 5.52
N GLU A 252 5.64 9.27 6.69
CA GLU A 252 6.12 8.66 7.92
C GLU A 252 5.02 8.21 8.88
N ASP A 253 5.33 7.18 9.66
CA ASP A 253 4.42 6.68 10.71
C ASP A 253 3.03 6.29 10.18
N ASN A 254 2.92 5.84 8.92
CA ASN A 254 1.65 5.41 8.33
C ASN A 254 1.45 3.89 8.42
N VAL A 255 0.19 3.45 8.39
CA VAL A 255 -0.21 2.04 8.28
C VAL A 255 -1.00 1.85 7.00
N PHE A 256 -0.47 1.04 6.09
CA PHE A 256 -1.10 0.62 4.84
C PHE A 256 -1.38 -0.88 4.89
N GLU A 257 -2.64 -1.25 4.89
CA GLU A 257 -3.08 -2.60 5.24
C GLU A 257 -4.10 -3.16 4.25
N ASN A 258 -4.06 -4.48 4.03
CA ASN A 258 -5.09 -5.21 3.28
C ASN A 258 -5.42 -4.57 1.93
N GLY A 259 -4.38 -4.22 1.18
CA GLY A 259 -4.48 -3.66 -0.16
C GLY A 259 -3.90 -4.56 -1.25
N ALA A 260 -4.17 -4.22 -2.50
CA ALA A 260 -3.42 -4.78 -3.63
C ALA A 260 -1.96 -4.28 -3.60
N ALA A 261 -1.72 -3.04 -3.19
CA ALA A 261 -0.40 -2.63 -2.72
C ALA A 261 -0.48 -1.77 -1.47
N GLY A 262 0.46 -1.97 -0.54
CA GLY A 262 0.64 -1.04 0.58
C GLY A 262 0.93 0.35 0.03
N THR A 263 1.95 0.44 -0.83
CA THR A 263 2.20 1.64 -1.63
C THR A 263 2.70 1.35 -3.03
N ALA A 264 2.31 2.21 -3.97
CA ALA A 264 2.79 2.25 -5.34
C ALA A 264 3.48 3.59 -5.61
N LEU A 265 4.80 3.58 -5.64
CA LEU A 265 5.62 4.74 -5.99
C LEU A 265 5.97 4.66 -7.47
N MET A 266 5.55 5.66 -8.24
CA MET A 266 5.77 5.67 -9.68
C MET A 266 6.31 7.02 -10.18
N TYR A 267 7.33 6.95 -11.03
CA TYR A 267 7.87 8.10 -11.75
C TYR A 267 8.30 9.28 -10.88
N SER A 268 8.77 9.01 -9.66
CA SER A 268 9.00 10.02 -8.63
C SER A 268 10.42 9.91 -8.06
N ARG A 269 10.99 11.04 -7.65
CA ARG A 269 12.37 11.14 -7.15
C ARG A 269 12.46 11.77 -5.78
N ARG A 270 13.58 11.50 -5.08
CA ARG A 270 13.92 12.17 -3.81
C ARG A 270 12.84 12.01 -2.75
N LEU A 271 12.20 10.84 -2.72
CA LEU A 271 11.23 10.48 -1.69
C LEU A 271 11.97 10.05 -0.42
N VAL A 272 11.44 10.43 0.74
CA VAL A 272 11.94 9.95 2.03
C VAL A 272 10.80 9.36 2.83
N PHE A 273 10.95 8.11 3.29
CA PHE A 273 9.92 7.51 4.12
C PHE A 273 10.47 6.64 5.23
N ARG A 274 9.83 6.80 6.39
CA ARG A 274 10.32 6.25 7.65
C ARG A 274 9.24 5.76 8.58
N ARG A 275 9.50 4.64 9.26
CA ARG A 275 8.60 4.06 10.27
C ARG A 275 7.17 3.83 9.76
N ASN A 276 7.02 3.41 8.50
CA ASN A 276 5.72 3.00 7.96
C ASN A 276 5.54 1.48 8.11
N SER A 277 4.28 1.05 8.19
CA SER A 277 3.87 -0.35 8.15
C SER A 277 3.12 -0.66 6.87
N PHE A 278 3.62 -1.64 6.11
CA PHE A 278 2.98 -2.18 4.90
C PHE A 278 2.66 -3.65 5.15
N VAL A 279 1.40 -3.95 5.46
CA VAL A 279 1.04 -5.24 6.02
C VAL A 279 -0.17 -5.88 5.37
N HIS A 280 -0.20 -7.21 5.33
CA HIS A 280 -1.34 -7.99 4.87
C HIS A 280 -1.74 -7.70 3.39
N ASN A 281 -0.81 -7.22 2.56
CA ASN A 281 -1.09 -6.96 1.14
C ASN A 281 -0.94 -8.27 0.36
N ARG A 282 -2.04 -9.03 0.31
CA ARG A 282 -2.13 -10.38 -0.24
C ARG A 282 -2.97 -10.41 -1.53
N GLY A 283 -2.69 -11.38 -2.39
CA GLY A 283 -3.31 -11.52 -3.72
C GLY A 283 -2.29 -11.77 -4.82
N PHE A 284 -2.76 -12.18 -6.00
CA PHE A 284 -1.91 -12.69 -7.09
C PHE A 284 -0.78 -11.72 -7.51
N ALA A 285 -1.10 -10.43 -7.62
CA ALA A 285 -0.18 -9.37 -8.03
C ALA A 285 0.15 -8.40 -6.88
N SER A 286 -0.15 -8.78 -5.63
CA SER A 286 -0.06 -7.85 -4.50
C SER A 286 1.38 -7.63 -4.02
N VAL A 287 1.66 -6.42 -3.52
CA VAL A 287 3.00 -5.99 -3.08
C VAL A 287 2.91 -5.10 -1.84
N GLY A 288 3.81 -5.25 -0.86
CA GLY A 288 3.92 -4.29 0.24
C GLY A 288 4.37 -2.92 -0.25
N LEU A 289 5.53 -2.89 -0.91
CA LEU A 289 6.19 -1.68 -1.42
C LEU A 289 6.57 -1.83 -2.90
N LEU A 290 5.87 -1.13 -3.79
CA LEU A 290 6.14 -1.14 -5.24
C LEU A 290 6.84 0.14 -5.68
N PHE A 291 7.96 -0.03 -6.38
CA PHE A 291 8.73 1.03 -7.04
C PHE A 291 8.73 0.79 -8.55
N LYS A 292 8.34 1.82 -9.31
CA LYS A 292 8.43 1.81 -10.77
C LYS A 292 8.97 3.16 -11.26
N THR A 293 10.18 3.13 -11.81
CA THR A 293 10.86 4.36 -12.26
C THR A 293 10.99 5.37 -11.11
N CYS A 294 11.57 4.95 -9.99
CA CYS A 294 11.83 5.78 -8.82
C CYS A 294 13.33 5.94 -8.57
N ASP A 295 13.78 7.19 -8.40
CA ASP A 295 15.20 7.49 -8.23
C ASP A 295 15.50 8.25 -6.93
N ASP A 296 16.68 7.99 -6.36
CA ASP A 296 17.22 8.74 -5.22
C ASP A 296 16.30 8.71 -3.98
N VAL A 297 15.61 7.58 -3.76
CA VAL A 297 14.69 7.37 -2.63
C VAL A 297 15.42 6.82 -1.41
N VAL A 298 15.01 7.28 -0.23
CA VAL A 298 15.51 6.81 1.06
C VAL A 298 14.37 6.19 1.87
N ALA A 299 14.46 4.88 2.11
CA ALA A 299 13.50 4.06 2.82
C ALA A 299 14.11 3.55 4.13
N GLU A 300 13.70 4.09 5.27
CA GLU A 300 14.35 3.78 6.57
C GLU A 300 13.39 3.27 7.65
N ASP A 301 13.82 2.29 8.43
CA ASP A 301 13.13 1.89 9.66
C ASP A 301 11.65 1.49 9.44
N ASN A 302 11.30 0.97 8.26
CA ASN A 302 9.95 0.55 7.92
C ASN A 302 9.70 -0.94 8.24
N PHE A 303 8.44 -1.30 8.48
CA PHE A 303 7.99 -2.67 8.64
C PHE A 303 7.17 -3.11 7.43
N ILE A 304 7.62 -4.16 6.74
CA ILE A 304 6.99 -4.73 5.54
C ILE A 304 6.69 -6.19 5.85
N GLY A 305 5.47 -6.47 6.32
CA GLY A 305 5.12 -7.75 6.94
C GLY A 305 3.96 -8.45 6.25
N ASP A 306 4.02 -9.78 6.11
CA ASP A 306 2.89 -10.59 5.65
C ASP A 306 2.31 -10.17 4.28
N ASN A 307 3.18 -9.97 3.29
CA ASN A 307 2.80 -9.58 1.93
C ASN A 307 3.07 -10.70 0.93
N ALA A 308 2.36 -10.72 -0.20
CA ALA A 308 2.68 -11.66 -1.28
C ALA A 308 4.08 -11.37 -1.85
N ARG A 309 4.42 -10.09 -2.02
CA ARG A 309 5.77 -9.61 -2.34
C ARG A 309 6.10 -8.46 -1.40
N GLY A 310 7.25 -8.50 -0.73
CA GLY A 310 7.66 -7.46 0.21
C GLY A 310 7.98 -6.17 -0.53
N VAL A 311 9.09 -6.17 -1.27
CA VAL A 311 9.59 -5.02 -2.03
C VAL A 311 9.69 -5.39 -3.51
N PHE A 312 9.16 -4.56 -4.39
CA PHE A 312 9.21 -4.73 -5.84
C PHE A 312 9.91 -3.54 -6.49
N LEU A 313 11.00 -3.77 -7.23
CA LEU A 313 11.80 -2.72 -7.88
C LEU A 313 11.88 -2.96 -9.39
N GLU A 314 11.36 -2.00 -10.16
CA GLU A 314 11.48 -1.94 -11.62
C GLU A 314 12.01 -0.55 -12.05
N ASP A 315 13.02 -0.53 -12.93
CA ASP A 315 13.62 0.69 -13.53
C ASP A 315 13.95 1.80 -12.50
N SER A 316 14.31 1.41 -11.28
CA SER A 316 14.48 2.33 -10.15
C SER A 316 15.94 2.40 -9.72
N ARG A 317 16.47 3.60 -9.50
CA ARG A 317 17.92 3.82 -9.38
C ARG A 317 18.37 4.57 -8.14
N ARG A 318 19.56 4.25 -7.64
CA ARG A 318 20.23 4.96 -6.52
C ARG A 318 19.35 5.05 -5.27
N ASN A 319 18.55 4.03 -4.99
CA ASN A 319 17.69 3.99 -3.82
C ASN A 319 18.40 3.31 -2.64
N ALA A 320 18.17 3.81 -1.42
CA ALA A 320 18.75 3.28 -0.20
C ALA A 320 17.64 2.73 0.73
N PHE A 321 17.71 1.44 1.02
CA PHE A 321 16.86 0.75 1.98
C PHE A 321 17.67 0.44 3.22
N ARG A 322 17.36 1.12 4.34
CA ARG A 322 18.15 1.01 5.58
C ARG A 322 17.32 0.60 6.77
N ARG A 323 17.79 -0.38 7.55
CA ARG A 323 17.17 -0.76 8.84
C ARG A 323 15.67 -1.10 8.73
N ASN A 324 15.20 -1.51 7.56
CA ASN A 324 13.84 -1.98 7.38
C ASN A 324 13.74 -3.44 7.83
N ILE A 325 12.54 -3.86 8.23
CA ILE A 325 12.22 -5.27 8.44
C ILE A 325 11.27 -5.71 7.33
N VAL A 326 11.69 -6.71 6.55
CA VAL A 326 10.83 -7.44 5.61
C VAL A 326 10.59 -8.83 6.19
N ALA A 327 9.34 -9.13 6.56
CA ALA A 327 9.02 -10.35 7.29
C ALA A 327 7.81 -11.10 6.73
N ALA A 328 7.83 -12.43 6.86
CA ALA A 328 6.71 -13.30 6.54
C ALA A 328 6.09 -13.10 5.14
N SER A 329 6.88 -12.62 4.18
CA SER A 329 6.44 -12.43 2.80
C SER A 329 6.76 -13.66 1.96
N ASP A 330 5.95 -13.95 0.93
CA ASP A 330 6.23 -15.10 0.05
C ASP A 330 7.55 -14.86 -0.70
N ILE A 331 7.72 -13.64 -1.21
CA ILE A 331 8.98 -13.18 -1.80
C ILE A 331 9.37 -11.88 -1.11
N ALA A 332 10.54 -11.81 -0.50
CA ALA A 332 10.97 -10.60 0.21
C ALA A 332 11.29 -9.46 -0.78
N ILE A 333 12.05 -9.76 -1.83
CA ILE A 333 12.45 -8.79 -2.86
C ILE A 333 12.19 -9.36 -4.26
N VAL A 334 11.47 -8.61 -5.09
CA VAL A 334 11.43 -8.79 -6.53
C VAL A 334 12.24 -7.68 -7.17
N LEU A 335 13.30 -8.05 -7.88
CA LEU A 335 14.28 -7.12 -8.43
C LEU A 335 14.40 -7.33 -9.93
N TYR A 336 14.09 -6.30 -10.72
CA TYR A 336 14.35 -6.34 -12.16
C TYR A 336 15.79 -5.94 -12.47
N ASP A 337 16.37 -6.51 -13.53
CA ASP A 337 17.72 -6.13 -14.00
C ASP A 337 17.83 -4.71 -14.57
N SER A 338 16.69 -4.02 -14.71
CA SER A 338 16.59 -2.59 -15.01
C SER A 338 16.77 -1.68 -13.78
N ALA A 339 16.74 -2.24 -12.57
CA ALA A 339 16.98 -1.50 -11.34
C ALA A 339 18.49 -1.41 -11.07
N HIS A 340 19.00 -0.18 -10.90
CA HIS A 340 20.44 0.09 -10.88
C HIS A 340 20.90 0.83 -9.63
N GLU A 341 22.10 0.52 -9.13
CA GLU A 341 22.76 1.27 -8.06
C GLU A 341 21.96 1.33 -6.74
N ASN A 342 21.08 0.35 -6.49
CA ASN A 342 20.29 0.28 -5.26
C ASN A 342 21.10 -0.36 -4.13
N ARG A 343 20.78 -0.01 -2.88
CA ARG A 343 21.51 -0.49 -1.70
C ARG A 343 20.55 -0.93 -0.60
N PHE A 344 20.74 -2.14 -0.09
CA PHE A 344 20.07 -2.68 1.09
C PHE A 344 21.09 -2.84 2.21
N GLU A 345 20.99 -2.00 3.25
CA GLU A 345 21.97 -1.89 4.33
C GLU A 345 21.32 -2.04 5.71
N GLY A 346 21.81 -2.95 6.56
CA GLY A 346 21.32 -3.05 7.94
C GLY A 346 19.86 -3.51 8.08
N ASN A 347 19.23 -4.03 7.02
CA ASN A 347 17.84 -4.49 7.06
C ASN A 347 17.75 -5.87 7.73
N ALA A 348 16.54 -6.30 8.07
CA ALA A 348 16.25 -7.65 8.51
C ALA A 348 15.25 -8.34 7.58
N PHE A 349 15.62 -9.51 7.08
CA PHE A 349 14.79 -10.38 6.27
C PHE A 349 14.44 -11.62 7.11
N VAL A 350 13.19 -11.69 7.58
CA VAL A 350 12.79 -12.66 8.61
C VAL A 350 11.65 -13.56 8.12
N ALA A 351 11.90 -14.86 8.08
CA ALA A 351 10.89 -15.88 7.75
C ALA A 351 10.14 -15.60 6.42
N ASN A 352 10.86 -15.09 5.42
CA ASN A 352 10.33 -14.97 4.06
C ASN A 352 10.56 -16.28 3.32
N MET A 353 9.66 -16.70 2.44
CA MET A 353 9.83 -17.99 1.75
C MET A 353 10.95 -17.93 0.71
N THR A 354 11.08 -16.80 0.01
CA THR A 354 12.14 -16.55 -0.97
C THR A 354 12.80 -15.20 -0.69
N PRO A 355 14.12 -15.15 -0.40
CA PRO A 355 14.83 -13.90 -0.14
C PRO A 355 14.83 -12.95 -1.35
N LEU A 356 15.08 -13.46 -2.55
CA LEU A 356 15.22 -12.64 -3.75
C LEU A 356 14.71 -13.38 -4.99
N TRP A 357 13.81 -12.74 -5.72
CA TRP A 357 13.51 -13.09 -7.11
C TRP A 357 14.10 -12.06 -8.05
N LEU A 358 15.19 -12.44 -8.72
CA LEU A 358 15.80 -11.64 -9.77
C LEU A 358 15.10 -11.89 -11.12
N VAL A 359 14.47 -10.85 -11.66
CA VAL A 359 13.88 -10.85 -13.01
C VAL A 359 14.91 -10.27 -13.97
N GLY A 360 15.72 -11.16 -14.54
CA GLY A 360 16.78 -10.79 -15.47
C GLY A 360 18.04 -11.62 -15.27
N LYS A 361 19.17 -11.14 -15.80
CA LYS A 361 20.44 -11.88 -15.80
C LYS A 361 21.60 -11.16 -15.11
N ARG A 362 21.36 -9.99 -14.50
CA ARG A 362 22.39 -9.22 -13.80
C ARG A 362 21.77 -8.27 -12.80
N THR A 363 22.56 -7.84 -11.83
CA THR A 363 22.23 -6.71 -10.96
C THR A 363 23.52 -6.11 -10.41
N ASP A 364 23.51 -4.82 -10.15
CA ASP A 364 24.54 -4.06 -9.42
C ASP A 364 24.03 -3.63 -8.03
N THR A 365 22.87 -4.14 -7.61
CA THR A 365 22.30 -3.85 -6.28
C THR A 365 23.19 -4.44 -5.20
N VAL A 366 23.52 -3.60 -4.21
CA VAL A 366 24.41 -3.97 -3.10
C VAL A 366 23.58 -4.41 -1.91
N PHE A 367 23.91 -5.58 -1.35
CA PHE A 367 23.44 -6.06 -0.06
C PHE A 367 24.63 -6.03 0.90
N ASP A 368 24.54 -5.23 1.96
CA ASP A 368 25.64 -5.04 2.91
C ASP A 368 25.12 -5.03 4.35
N GLY A 369 25.52 -6.03 5.13
CA GLY A 369 25.23 -6.07 6.56
C GLY A 369 23.75 -6.16 6.85
N ASN A 370 23.00 -7.00 6.13
CA ASN A 370 21.62 -7.31 6.48
C ASN A 370 21.56 -8.57 7.34
N TYR A 371 20.53 -8.67 8.18
CA TYR A 371 20.19 -9.88 8.90
C TYR A 371 19.29 -10.77 8.02
N TRP A 372 19.60 -12.06 7.96
CA TRP A 372 18.82 -13.07 7.23
C TRP A 372 18.47 -14.19 8.19
N SER A 373 17.19 -14.51 8.38
CA SER A 373 16.76 -15.55 9.33
C SER A 373 17.30 -16.95 9.02
N ASP A 374 17.68 -17.18 7.77
CA ASP A 374 18.14 -18.48 7.26
C ASP A 374 19.68 -18.56 7.23
N ASN A 375 20.36 -17.54 7.77
CA ASN A 375 21.81 -17.53 7.90
C ASN A 375 22.21 -18.17 9.24
N ASP A 376 22.69 -19.41 9.18
CA ASP A 376 23.17 -20.18 10.33
C ASP A 376 24.69 -20.03 10.58
N GLU A 377 25.35 -19.14 9.85
CA GLU A 377 26.80 -18.94 9.95
C GLU A 377 27.18 -18.27 11.28
N PRO A 378 28.25 -18.71 11.95
CA PRO A 378 28.69 -18.13 13.21
C PRO A 378 29.35 -16.75 13.03
N ASP A 379 29.34 -16.00 14.12
CA ASP A 379 30.15 -14.79 14.37
C ASP A 379 31.27 -15.21 15.34
N LEU A 380 32.43 -15.60 14.79
CA LEU A 380 33.53 -16.19 15.56
C LEU A 380 34.39 -15.14 16.27
N ASP A 381 34.49 -13.93 15.73
CA ASP A 381 35.27 -12.84 16.29
C ASP A 381 34.45 -11.91 17.23
N GLY A 382 33.12 -12.03 17.20
CA GLY A 382 32.20 -11.34 18.08
C GLY A 382 31.94 -9.89 17.68
N ASP A 383 32.20 -9.50 16.42
CA ASP A 383 32.02 -8.14 15.93
C ASP A 383 30.55 -7.78 15.62
N GLY A 384 29.65 -8.77 15.69
CA GLY A 384 28.22 -8.63 15.41
C GLY A 384 27.82 -8.97 13.97
N ARG A 385 28.76 -9.43 13.14
CA ARG A 385 28.53 -9.92 11.78
C ARG A 385 28.96 -11.38 11.64
N THR A 386 28.38 -12.08 10.68
CA THR A 386 28.80 -13.45 10.40
C THR A 386 30.03 -13.46 9.49
N ASP A 387 30.98 -14.35 9.76
CA ASP A 387 32.28 -14.39 9.06
C ASP A 387 32.18 -14.84 7.58
N ARG A 388 31.02 -15.36 7.17
CA ARG A 388 30.76 -15.83 5.81
C ARG A 388 29.65 -15.04 5.16
N PHE A 389 29.79 -14.88 3.84
CA PHE A 389 28.78 -14.25 3.01
C PHE A 389 27.50 -15.10 2.94
N PHE A 390 26.35 -14.45 2.79
CA PHE A 390 25.06 -15.09 2.56
C PHE A 390 24.69 -15.01 1.08
N ARG A 391 24.26 -16.13 0.47
CA ARG A 391 23.78 -16.16 -0.93
C ARG A 391 22.27 -15.97 -0.98
N LEU A 392 21.80 -14.98 -1.74
CA LEU A 392 20.39 -14.63 -1.84
C LEU A 392 19.66 -15.43 -2.92
N THR A 393 20.36 -15.91 -3.93
CA THR A 393 19.80 -16.71 -5.03
C THR A 393 20.13 -18.19 -4.85
N ASN A 394 19.15 -19.05 -5.10
CA ASN A 394 19.37 -20.48 -5.26
C ASN A 394 18.76 -20.97 -6.60
N VAL A 395 19.21 -22.13 -7.09
CA VAL A 395 18.73 -22.70 -8.36
C VAL A 395 17.24 -23.10 -8.31
N PHE A 396 16.70 -23.38 -7.13
CA PHE A 396 15.30 -23.76 -6.94
C PHE A 396 14.33 -22.58 -7.07
N ASP A 397 14.76 -21.36 -6.79
CA ASP A 397 13.96 -20.14 -7.00
C ASP A 397 13.56 -19.99 -8.48
N HIS A 398 14.43 -20.45 -9.39
CA HIS A 398 14.14 -20.50 -10.82
C HIS A 398 13.02 -21.51 -11.18
N PHE A 399 12.87 -22.59 -10.41
CA PHE A 399 11.83 -23.60 -10.62
C PHE A 399 10.51 -23.27 -9.91
N ARG A 400 10.56 -22.57 -8.76
CA ARG A 400 9.37 -22.16 -7.98
C ARG A 400 8.43 -21.23 -8.75
N GLY A 401 8.97 -20.36 -9.61
CA GLY A 401 8.18 -19.44 -10.43
C GLY A 401 7.14 -20.09 -11.36
N ASN A 402 7.19 -21.42 -11.54
CA ASN A 402 6.33 -22.16 -12.48
C ASN A 402 5.34 -23.15 -11.84
N LEU A 403 5.41 -23.48 -10.54
CA LEU A 403 4.58 -24.56 -9.96
C LEU A 403 4.28 -24.37 -8.46
N THR A 404 3.00 -24.29 -8.08
CA THR A 404 2.51 -24.34 -6.68
C THR A 404 2.89 -25.64 -5.95
N ALA A 405 3.15 -26.73 -6.68
CA ALA A 405 3.65 -27.99 -6.12
C ALA A 405 5.13 -27.94 -5.69
N ALA A 406 5.91 -26.97 -6.20
CA ALA A 406 7.31 -26.81 -5.86
C ALA A 406 7.50 -26.29 -4.42
N ASP A 407 6.56 -25.53 -3.88
CA ASP A 407 6.65 -24.97 -2.53
C ASP A 407 6.61 -26.06 -1.46
N LEU A 408 5.62 -26.97 -1.54
CA LEU A 408 5.49 -28.11 -0.64
C LEU A 408 6.67 -29.10 -0.77
N PHE A 409 7.22 -29.24 -1.98
CA PHE A 409 8.39 -30.07 -2.24
C PHE A 409 9.68 -29.46 -1.68
N SER A 410 9.85 -28.15 -1.84
CA SER A 410 11.05 -27.41 -1.44
C SER A 410 11.21 -27.30 0.08
N ALA A 411 10.09 -27.22 0.81
CA ALA A 411 10.07 -27.28 2.28
C ALA A 411 10.23 -28.72 2.82
N GLY A 412 10.17 -29.74 1.96
CA GLY A 412 10.35 -31.13 2.33
C GLY A 412 11.81 -31.57 2.42
N PHE A 413 12.06 -32.72 3.06
CA PHE A 413 13.39 -33.32 3.20
C PHE A 413 14.13 -33.47 1.86
N ALA A 414 13.40 -33.78 0.78
CA ALA A 414 13.96 -33.89 -0.57
C ALA A 414 14.47 -32.54 -1.11
N GLY A 415 13.73 -31.44 -0.88
CA GLY A 415 14.14 -30.09 -1.25
C GLY A 415 15.40 -29.63 -0.52
N VAL A 416 15.48 -29.88 0.79
CA VAL A 416 16.67 -29.59 1.61
C VAL A 416 17.89 -30.38 1.12
N ALA A 417 17.73 -31.69 0.92
CA ALA A 417 18.82 -32.56 0.45
C ALA A 417 19.36 -32.16 -0.94
N LEU A 418 18.46 -31.76 -1.84
CA LEU A 418 18.81 -31.24 -3.16
C LEU A 418 19.48 -29.86 -3.10
N GLY A 419 19.05 -28.97 -2.21
CA GLY A 419 19.73 -27.68 -1.96
C GLY A 419 21.15 -27.85 -1.43
N VAL A 420 21.37 -28.82 -0.53
CA VAL A 420 22.71 -29.20 -0.06
C VAL A 420 23.56 -29.79 -1.20
N ALA A 421 22.96 -30.64 -2.04
CA ALA A 421 23.65 -31.23 -3.19
C ALA A 421 24.06 -30.18 -4.23
N GLU A 422 23.20 -29.19 -4.53
CA GLU A 422 23.50 -28.09 -5.45
C GLU A 422 24.62 -27.18 -4.92
N ARG A 423 24.59 -26.84 -3.61
CA ARG A 423 25.71 -26.12 -2.96
C ARG A 423 27.04 -26.84 -3.11
N THR A 424 27.02 -28.16 -3.25
CA THR A 424 28.20 -29.03 -3.39
C THR A 424 28.59 -29.24 -4.87
N PHE A 425 27.62 -29.27 -5.78
CA PHE A 425 27.79 -29.52 -7.22
C PHE A 425 26.85 -28.63 -8.06
N PRO A 426 27.18 -27.35 -8.30
CA PRO A 426 26.31 -26.45 -9.06
C PRO A 426 26.30 -26.82 -10.55
N VAL A 427 25.10 -27.14 -11.09
CA VAL A 427 24.89 -27.54 -12.51
C VAL A 427 24.43 -26.34 -13.38
N LEU A 428 23.90 -25.30 -12.75
CA LEU A 428 23.53 -24.03 -13.37
C LEU A 428 24.39 -22.92 -12.74
N GLU A 429 24.75 -21.90 -13.51
CA GLU A 429 25.45 -20.70 -13.01
C GLU A 429 24.41 -19.59 -12.72
N PRO A 430 23.75 -19.57 -11.55
CA PRO A 430 22.92 -18.43 -11.18
C PRO A 430 23.79 -17.19 -11.05
N VAL A 431 23.21 -16.03 -11.34
CA VAL A 431 23.86 -14.73 -11.05
C VAL A 431 24.12 -14.70 -9.55
N PRO A 432 25.39 -14.66 -9.10
CA PRO A 432 25.68 -14.71 -7.68
C PRO A 432 25.30 -13.36 -7.07
N VAL A 433 24.21 -13.35 -6.29
CA VAL A 433 23.82 -12.20 -5.48
C VAL A 433 24.07 -12.58 -4.02
N GLN A 434 24.86 -11.77 -3.32
CA GLN A 434 25.32 -12.09 -1.97
C GLN A 434 25.37 -10.85 -1.08
N ASP A 435 25.21 -11.09 0.22
CA ASP A 435 25.55 -10.15 1.28
C ASP A 435 26.90 -10.57 1.88
N ALA A 436 27.89 -9.68 1.80
CA ALA A 436 29.28 -10.04 2.10
C ALA A 436 29.56 -10.26 3.59
N ALA A 437 28.86 -9.51 4.46
CA ALA A 437 29.08 -9.54 5.91
C ALA A 437 27.74 -9.37 6.65
N PRO A 438 26.84 -10.37 6.59
CA PRO A 438 25.53 -10.31 7.22
C PRO A 438 25.58 -9.99 8.71
N LEU A 439 24.52 -9.39 9.26
CA LEU A 439 24.39 -9.22 10.70
C LEU A 439 24.16 -10.58 11.38
N ALA A 440 24.86 -10.83 12.49
CA ALA A 440 24.72 -12.06 13.28
C ALA A 440 23.44 -12.07 14.14
N ARG A 441 22.85 -10.89 14.38
CA ARG A 441 21.66 -10.73 15.23
C ARG A 441 20.66 -9.81 14.57
N LEU A 442 19.39 -10.08 14.85
CA LEU A 442 18.27 -9.26 14.41
C LEU A 442 18.45 -7.81 14.93
N PRO A 443 18.49 -6.80 14.05
CA PRO A 443 18.56 -5.41 14.48
C PRO A 443 17.27 -4.98 15.22
N HIS A 444 17.42 -4.01 16.12
CA HIS A 444 16.29 -3.41 16.82
C HIS A 444 15.55 -2.43 15.90
N LEU A 445 14.28 -2.71 15.60
CA LEU A 445 13.43 -1.77 14.89
C LEU A 445 12.88 -0.71 15.87
N PRO A 446 12.97 0.60 15.56
CA PRO A 446 12.24 1.63 16.28
C PRO A 446 10.73 1.30 16.35
N HIS A 447 10.00 1.93 17.26
CA HIS A 447 8.56 1.70 17.35
C HIS A 447 7.85 2.15 16.06
N VAL A 448 7.43 1.18 15.25
CA VAL A 448 6.62 1.39 14.04
C VAL A 448 5.13 1.24 14.41
N PRO A 449 4.23 2.10 13.90
CA PRO A 449 2.79 1.94 14.07
C PRO A 449 2.30 0.57 13.61
N ARG A 450 1.38 -0.03 14.35
CA ARG A 450 0.76 -1.31 14.01
C ARG A 450 -0.68 -1.10 13.58
N PRO A 451 -1.25 -2.00 12.75
CA PRO A 451 -2.70 -2.11 12.62
C PRO A 451 -3.37 -2.07 14.00
N GLY A 452 -4.45 -1.30 14.11
CA GLY A 452 -5.38 -1.46 15.22
C GLY A 452 -5.96 -2.88 15.21
N PRO A 453 -6.42 -3.42 16.35
CA PRO A 453 -7.09 -4.71 16.36
C PRO A 453 -8.26 -4.69 15.36
N SER A 454 -8.34 -5.71 14.51
CA SER A 454 -9.43 -5.84 13.55
C SER A 454 -10.79 -5.81 14.28
N GLU A 455 -11.75 -5.04 13.77
CA GLU A 455 -13.14 -5.08 14.24
C GLU A 455 -13.83 -6.40 13.84
N SER A 456 -13.28 -7.17 12.89
CA SER A 456 -13.70 -8.54 12.65
C SER A 456 -13.08 -9.45 13.71
N GLY A 457 -13.94 -9.99 14.59
CA GLY A 457 -13.56 -11.06 15.49
C GLY A 457 -13.06 -12.30 14.72
N PRO A 458 -12.39 -13.24 15.39
CA PRO A 458 -11.89 -14.45 14.74
C PRO A 458 -13.03 -15.19 14.05
N ASP A 459 -12.80 -15.66 12.81
CA ASP A 459 -13.76 -16.52 12.14
C ASP A 459 -13.80 -17.88 12.85
N LEU A 460 -14.81 -18.01 13.72
CA LEU A 460 -15.04 -19.21 14.51
C LEU A 460 -15.32 -20.43 13.61
N ALA A 461 -15.86 -20.22 12.40
CA ALA A 461 -16.12 -21.29 11.45
C ALA A 461 -14.82 -21.82 10.86
N GLY A 462 -13.94 -20.93 10.37
CA GLY A 462 -12.59 -21.28 9.92
C GLY A 462 -11.78 -22.00 11.01
N LEU A 463 -11.78 -21.49 12.25
CA LEU A 463 -11.08 -22.13 13.38
C LEU A 463 -11.60 -23.54 13.69
N ALA A 464 -12.93 -23.72 13.68
CA ALA A 464 -13.54 -25.04 13.89
C ALA A 464 -13.20 -26.02 12.77
N ALA A 465 -13.16 -25.55 11.51
CA ALA A 465 -12.78 -26.36 10.36
C ALA A 465 -11.32 -26.81 10.42
N SER A 466 -10.39 -25.90 10.76
CA SER A 466 -8.97 -26.24 10.96
C SER A 466 -8.77 -27.23 12.11
N ALA A 467 -9.46 -27.05 13.23
CA ALA A 467 -9.40 -27.99 14.35
C ALA A 467 -9.90 -29.39 13.96
N ALA A 468 -11.01 -29.47 13.21
CA ALA A 468 -11.55 -30.73 12.71
C ALA A 468 -10.57 -31.44 11.75
N ALA A 469 -9.92 -30.68 10.86
CA ALA A 469 -8.91 -31.22 9.94
C ALA A 469 -7.70 -31.82 10.69
N ILE A 470 -7.22 -31.16 11.75
CA ILE A 470 -6.13 -31.67 12.60
C ILE A 470 -6.54 -32.98 13.29
N VAL A 471 -7.75 -33.03 13.86
CA VAL A 471 -8.27 -34.23 14.52
C VAL A 471 -8.41 -35.40 13.54
N LEU A 472 -8.94 -35.15 12.34
CA LEU A 472 -9.08 -36.16 11.29
C LEU A 472 -7.71 -36.66 10.79
N GLY A 473 -6.74 -35.76 10.61
CA GLY A 473 -5.37 -36.11 10.25
C GLY A 473 -4.68 -36.98 11.30
N ALA A 474 -4.82 -36.63 12.58
CA ALA A 474 -4.30 -37.41 13.69
C ALA A 474 -4.96 -38.81 13.79
N ALA A 475 -6.28 -38.89 13.58
CA ALA A 475 -7.02 -40.15 13.56
C ALA A 475 -6.60 -41.06 12.40
N ALA A 476 -6.38 -40.52 11.21
CA ALA A 476 -5.89 -41.27 10.06
C ALA A 476 -4.48 -41.84 10.28
N MET A 477 -3.58 -41.05 10.89
CA MET A 477 -2.24 -41.50 11.27
C MET A 477 -2.25 -42.59 12.34
N ALA A 478 -3.14 -42.49 13.34
CA ALA A 478 -3.31 -43.51 14.37
C ALA A 478 -3.92 -44.81 13.81
N GLY A 479 -4.88 -44.71 12.89
CA GLY A 479 -5.48 -45.85 12.19
C GLY A 479 -4.51 -46.56 11.24
N GLY A 480 -3.63 -45.82 10.57
CA GLY A 480 -2.59 -46.38 9.70
C GLY A 480 -1.52 -47.18 10.45
N ARG A 481 -1.19 -46.77 11.69
CA ARG A 481 -0.26 -47.52 12.56
C ARG A 481 -0.82 -48.83 13.07
N ARG A 482 -2.15 -48.93 13.28
CA ARG A 482 -2.82 -50.17 13.74
C ARG A 482 -3.03 -51.22 12.65
N ARG A 483 -2.87 -50.87 11.36
CA ARG A 483 -2.98 -51.81 10.23
C ARG A 483 -1.64 -52.41 9.78
N ARG A 484 -0.53 -52.07 10.45
CA ARG A 484 0.82 -52.57 10.14
C ARG A 484 1.43 -53.44 11.25
N SER A 485 0.64 -53.85 12.25
CA SER A 485 1.04 -54.78 13.32
C SER A 485 0.48 -56.17 13.09
#